data_AF-A0AB32WUJ3-F1
#
_entry.id   AF-A0AB32WUJ3-F1
#
_cell.length_a   1.000
_cell.length_b   1.000
_cell.length_c   1.000
_cell.angle_alpha   90.00
_cell.angle_beta   90.00
_cell.angle_gamma   90.00
#
_symmetry.space_group_name_H-M   'P 1'
#
loop_
_entity.id
_entity.type
_entity.pdbx_description
1 polymer ?
#
loop_
_entity_poly.entity_id
_entity_poly.type
_entity_poly.pdbx_seq_one_letter_code
_entity_poly.pdbx_strand_id
1 'polypeptide(L)'
;MKMVVSSVRIFNSLKPPSASLTAYSTVHSRSPSSLDCNFCRLKGGFVSSSISGSCQLRAIVRDKGKRTEDHPLVGDSTDKVDENQVMEPERDFAGTSYVPVYVMLPLDVIDMKCELVDPEGLLDQLRILRSVNVDGVMVDCWWGIVEAHTSQLYNWSGYKRLFQIVRDLGLKLQVVMSFHECGGNIGDNVHIPLPQWIREIGESNPDIYFTDREGKRNPECLTWGIDKERVLKGRTAVEVYFDYMRSFRVEFDEFFVDGVISEIEVGLGPCGELRYPSYPAKHGWRYPGIGEFQCYDKYLMKSLSKAAEIRGHSFWARGPDNAGSYNSTPHETGFFRDGGDYDSYYGRFFLNWYSQVLVDHGDRVLALANLAFEGTCIAAKLSGIHWWYKTASHAAELTAGFYNPSNRDGYAPIAAMLKKHGVALNFTCVELRTLDQHEDFPEALADPEGLVWQVLNAAWDVSILVASENALPCYDREGYNKILENAKPRNDPDGRHLSAFTYLRLNPVLMETHNFAEFERFVTRMHGEAVPDLQSFPNEKPAKPEGKDGQVDA
;
A
#
# COMPACT_ATOMS: atom_id res chain seq x y z
N MET A 1 44.71 32.36 33.34
CA MET A 1 46.17 32.29 33.10
C MET A 1 46.43 31.01 32.31
N LYS A 2 47.18 31.13 31.21
CA LYS A 2 47.25 30.20 30.07
C LYS A 2 47.84 28.83 30.41
N MET A 3 47.35 27.77 29.76
CA MET A 3 48.25 26.78 29.14
C MET A 3 47.64 26.22 27.85
N VAL A 4 48.44 26.35 26.79
CA VAL A 4 48.20 25.90 25.41
C VAL A 4 49.03 24.63 25.23
N VAL A 5 48.48 23.59 24.62
CA VAL A 5 49.28 22.50 24.06
C VAL A 5 48.83 22.24 22.63
N SER A 6 49.74 22.56 21.70
CA SER A 6 49.72 22.24 20.27
C SER A 6 50.33 20.86 20.07
N SER A 7 49.90 20.11 19.06
CA SER A 7 50.66 18.96 18.56
C SER A 7 50.55 18.84 17.03
N VAL A 8 51.73 18.63 16.46
CA VAL A 8 52.14 18.82 15.07
C VAL A 8 51.99 17.51 14.28
N ARG A 9 51.69 17.65 12.97
CA ARG A 9 51.71 16.58 11.94
C ARG A 9 53.13 16.08 11.64
N ILE A 10 53.30 14.78 11.44
CA ILE A 10 54.39 14.22 10.63
C ILE A 10 53.85 13.08 9.75
N PHE A 11 54.06 13.21 8.43
CA PHE A 11 53.92 12.18 7.40
C PHE A 11 55.12 11.22 7.46
N ASN A 12 54.90 9.92 7.21
CA ASN A 12 55.85 9.13 6.42
C ASN A 12 55.19 7.89 5.77
N SER A 13 55.56 7.71 4.52
CA SER A 13 55.20 6.68 3.55
C SER A 13 55.98 5.39 3.81
N LEU A 14 55.36 4.21 3.63
CA LEU A 14 56.04 2.93 3.35
C LEU A 14 55.02 1.92 2.75
N LYS A 15 55.30 1.45 1.51
CA LYS A 15 54.64 0.31 0.83
C LYS A 15 55.04 -1.03 1.50
N PRO A 16 54.26 -2.11 1.29
CA PRO A 16 54.85 -3.31 0.67
C PRO A 16 53.82 -4.10 -0.24
N PRO A 17 54.04 -5.35 -0.71
CA PRO A 17 54.31 -5.66 -2.13
C PRO A 17 53.26 -6.56 -2.82
N SER A 18 53.43 -6.76 -4.13
CA SER A 18 52.68 -7.64 -5.03
C SER A 18 53.30 -9.05 -5.18
N ALA A 19 52.49 -10.11 -5.11
CA ALA A 19 52.65 -11.44 -5.76
C ALA A 19 51.40 -12.29 -5.42
N SER A 20 50.55 -12.69 -6.37
CA SER A 20 50.63 -13.83 -7.33
C SER A 20 49.73 -14.99 -6.90
N LEU A 21 48.86 -15.39 -7.83
CA LEU A 21 47.89 -16.48 -7.76
C LEU A 21 48.55 -17.83 -7.45
N THR A 22 47.88 -18.65 -6.63
CA THR A 22 48.01 -20.10 -6.69
C THR A 22 46.66 -20.73 -6.35
N ALA A 23 46.19 -21.57 -7.26
CA ALA A 23 44.98 -22.36 -7.13
C ALA A 23 45.18 -23.51 -6.14
N TYR A 24 44.16 -23.79 -5.33
CA TYR A 24 43.98 -25.07 -4.67
C TYR A 24 42.62 -25.64 -5.01
N SER A 25 42.67 -26.85 -5.58
CA SER A 25 41.55 -27.74 -5.83
C SER A 25 41.27 -28.56 -4.58
N THR A 26 39.99 -28.70 -4.20
CA THR A 26 39.54 -29.82 -3.37
C THR A 26 38.16 -30.27 -3.80
N VAL A 27 38.01 -31.59 -3.82
CA VAL A 27 36.94 -32.37 -4.46
C VAL A 27 35.92 -32.84 -3.41
N HIS A 28 34.63 -32.73 -3.79
CA HIS A 28 33.41 -33.43 -3.37
C HIS A 28 33.00 -33.59 -1.88
N SER A 29 31.77 -33.14 -1.61
CA SER A 29 30.72 -33.98 -1.04
C SER A 29 29.33 -33.61 -1.60
N ARG A 30 28.58 -34.62 -2.05
CA ARG A 30 27.17 -34.57 -2.49
C ARG A 30 26.27 -34.84 -1.27
N SER A 31 25.11 -34.16 -1.19
CA SER A 31 23.74 -34.60 -0.75
C SER A 31 22.84 -33.35 -0.53
N PRO A 32 21.50 -33.42 -0.41
CA PRO A 32 20.58 -33.21 -1.54
C PRO A 32 19.53 -32.09 -1.35
N SER A 33 18.87 -31.74 -2.47
CA SER A 33 17.53 -31.13 -2.59
C SER A 33 17.24 -29.82 -1.85
N SER A 34 17.48 -28.69 -2.51
CA SER A 34 16.74 -27.44 -2.27
C SER A 34 15.43 -27.46 -3.06
N LEU A 35 14.32 -27.22 -2.37
CA LEU A 35 13.02 -26.93 -2.98
C LEU A 35 13.14 -25.64 -3.80
N ASP A 36 12.89 -25.76 -5.10
CA ASP A 36 12.85 -24.63 -6.03
C ASP A 36 11.71 -23.69 -5.66
N CYS A 37 12.05 -22.45 -5.30
CA CYS A 37 11.12 -21.34 -5.33
C CYS A 37 10.88 -21.00 -6.82
N ASN A 38 9.68 -21.30 -7.33
CA ASN A 38 9.32 -21.15 -8.74
C ASN A 38 9.38 -19.68 -9.18
N PHE A 39 10.55 -19.26 -9.67
CA PHE A 39 10.71 -18.10 -10.54
C PHE A 39 10.15 -18.43 -11.93
N CYS A 40 8.99 -17.90 -12.26
CA CYS A 40 8.53 -17.83 -13.65
C CYS A 40 9.39 -16.83 -14.44
N ARG A 41 10.52 -17.30 -14.96
CA ARG A 41 11.25 -16.65 -16.05
C ARG A 41 10.39 -16.68 -17.32
N LEU A 42 9.69 -15.58 -17.63
CA LEU A 42 9.19 -15.34 -18.98
C LEU A 42 10.39 -15.11 -19.92
N LYS A 43 10.73 -16.14 -20.71
CA LYS A 43 11.61 -16.02 -21.88
C LYS A 43 10.79 -15.43 -23.04
N GLY A 44 10.85 -14.12 -23.22
CA GLY A 44 10.45 -13.44 -24.46
C GLY A 44 11.66 -13.23 -25.36
N GLY A 45 11.74 -13.95 -26.47
CA GLY A 45 12.80 -13.79 -27.47
C GLY A 45 12.66 -12.46 -28.24
N PHE A 46 13.77 -11.75 -28.39
CA PHE A 46 13.88 -10.60 -29.28
C PHE A 46 13.68 -11.03 -30.74
N VAL A 47 12.75 -10.39 -31.44
CA VAL A 47 12.81 -10.21 -32.90
C VAL A 47 12.51 -8.74 -33.18
N SER A 48 13.50 -8.07 -33.76
CA SER A 48 13.43 -6.70 -34.24
C SER A 48 12.67 -6.65 -35.57
N SER A 49 11.68 -5.77 -35.68
CA SER A 49 11.26 -5.23 -36.97
C SER A 49 10.67 -3.83 -36.80
N SER A 50 11.43 -2.85 -37.27
CA SER A 50 11.06 -1.45 -37.43
C SER A 50 10.09 -1.25 -38.58
N ILE A 51 8.94 -0.60 -38.34
CA ILE A 51 8.13 0.05 -39.38
C ILE A 51 7.63 1.40 -38.86
N SER A 52 8.03 2.44 -39.58
CA SER A 52 7.59 3.83 -39.48
C SER A 52 6.21 4.00 -40.15
N GLY A 53 5.28 4.68 -39.50
CA GLY A 53 4.00 5.07 -40.09
C GLY A 53 3.40 6.29 -39.39
N SER A 54 3.55 7.47 -40.02
CA SER A 54 2.89 8.71 -39.61
C SER A 54 1.44 8.71 -40.12
N CYS A 55 0.47 9.14 -39.30
CA CYS A 55 -0.87 9.48 -39.80
C CYS A 55 -1.29 10.86 -39.27
N GLN A 56 -1.48 11.78 -40.23
CA GLN A 56 -1.99 13.13 -40.06
C GLN A 56 -3.52 13.12 -39.87
N LEU A 57 -4.02 13.86 -38.88
CA LEU A 57 -5.44 14.22 -38.79
C LEU A 57 -5.74 15.44 -39.67
N ARG A 58 -6.72 15.31 -40.57
CA ARG A 58 -7.35 16.43 -41.29
C ARG A 58 -8.67 16.81 -40.62
N ALA A 59 -8.77 18.09 -40.26
CA ALA A 59 -10.00 18.74 -39.84
C ALA A 59 -10.92 19.04 -41.05
N ILE A 60 -12.23 18.89 -40.88
CA ILE A 60 -13.24 19.48 -41.76
C ILE A 60 -14.19 20.30 -40.90
N VAL A 61 -14.20 21.61 -41.17
CA VAL A 61 -15.14 22.61 -40.68
C VAL A 61 -16.31 22.67 -41.67
N ARG A 62 -17.55 22.80 -41.16
CA ARG A 62 -18.64 23.41 -41.93
C ARG A 62 -19.58 24.19 -41.02
N ASP A 63 -19.75 25.46 -41.36
CA ASP A 63 -20.57 26.49 -40.73
C ASP A 63 -21.84 26.79 -41.57
N LYS A 64 -22.79 27.51 -40.94
CA LYS A 64 -24.08 28.14 -41.36
C LYS A 64 -25.31 27.44 -40.77
N GLY A 65 -26.27 28.09 -40.09
CA GLY A 65 -26.51 29.49 -39.72
C GLY A 65 -28.02 29.82 -39.68
N LYS A 66 -28.47 30.51 -38.60
CA LYS A 66 -29.67 31.38 -38.40
C LYS A 66 -31.08 30.83 -38.00
N ARG A 67 -31.43 31.15 -36.72
CA ARG A 67 -32.50 32.03 -36.15
C ARG A 67 -34.03 31.67 -36.13
N THR A 68 -34.56 31.69 -34.88
CA THR A 68 -35.83 32.23 -34.29
C THR A 68 -37.21 31.66 -34.65
N GLU A 69 -38.00 31.14 -33.68
CA GLU A 69 -39.08 31.83 -32.88
C GLU A 69 -40.01 30.84 -32.10
N ASP A 70 -40.29 31.17 -30.82
CA ASP A 70 -41.42 30.95 -29.87
C ASP A 70 -42.37 29.70 -29.77
N HIS A 71 -42.40 29.12 -28.53
CA HIS A 71 -43.41 28.44 -27.65
C HIS A 71 -44.83 28.00 -28.14
N PRO A 72 -45.57 27.03 -27.50
CA PRO A 72 -45.61 26.69 -26.05
C PRO A 72 -45.81 25.20 -25.63
N LEU A 73 -45.79 25.01 -24.29
CA LEU A 73 -46.07 23.84 -23.44
C LEU A 73 -47.33 23.02 -23.79
N VAL A 74 -47.29 21.68 -23.65
CA VAL A 74 -48.29 20.77 -23.01
C VAL A 74 -47.75 19.32 -23.06
N GLY A 75 -47.89 18.57 -21.97
CA GLY A 75 -48.23 17.14 -22.07
C GLY A 75 -47.30 16.15 -21.39
N ASP A 76 -47.46 16.05 -20.07
CA ASP A 76 -47.05 14.95 -19.19
C ASP A 76 -47.29 13.56 -19.81
N SER A 77 -46.22 12.76 -19.95
CA SER A 77 -46.33 11.31 -20.12
C SER A 77 -45.23 10.66 -19.31
N THR A 78 -45.66 10.10 -18.19
CA THR A 78 -44.87 9.29 -17.27
C THR A 78 -44.54 7.96 -17.95
N ASP A 79 -43.36 7.88 -18.54
CA ASP A 79 -42.73 6.58 -18.80
C ASP A 79 -42.39 5.96 -17.45
N LYS A 80 -43.25 5.03 -17.02
CA LYS A 80 -42.98 4.12 -15.92
C LYS A 80 -41.75 3.30 -16.31
N VAL A 81 -40.60 3.68 -15.74
CA VAL A 81 -39.44 2.80 -15.70
C VAL A 81 -39.85 1.61 -14.84
N ASP A 82 -39.96 0.46 -15.48
CA ASP A 82 -40.12 -0.84 -14.84
C ASP A 82 -38.85 -1.09 -14.01
N GLU A 83 -38.92 -0.82 -12.71
CA GLU A 83 -37.89 -1.18 -11.72
C GLU A 83 -37.89 -2.71 -11.50
N ASN A 84 -37.61 -3.46 -12.56
CA ASN A 84 -37.05 -4.79 -12.43
C ASN A 84 -35.54 -4.62 -12.45
N GLN A 85 -34.94 -4.28 -11.31
CA GLN A 85 -33.51 -4.53 -11.08
C GLN A 85 -33.30 -6.03 -11.25
N VAL A 86 -32.87 -6.43 -12.45
CA VAL A 86 -32.30 -7.75 -12.67
C VAL A 86 -31.02 -7.76 -11.83
N MET A 87 -31.09 -8.34 -10.63
CA MET A 87 -29.88 -8.69 -9.89
C MET A 87 -29.05 -9.56 -10.82
N GLU A 88 -27.93 -9.01 -11.31
CA GLU A 88 -26.94 -9.79 -12.03
C GLU A 88 -26.60 -11.00 -11.17
N PRO A 89 -26.70 -12.22 -11.70
CA PRO A 89 -26.42 -13.41 -10.92
C PRO A 89 -24.98 -13.36 -10.43
N GLU A 90 -24.82 -13.66 -9.15
CA GLU A 90 -23.52 -13.64 -8.49
C GLU A 90 -22.50 -14.52 -9.24
N ARG A 91 -21.34 -13.95 -9.57
CA ARG A 91 -20.29 -14.61 -10.35
C ARG A 91 -19.76 -15.85 -9.66
N ASP A 92 -19.73 -16.99 -10.34
CA ASP A 92 -19.00 -18.16 -9.84
C ASP A 92 -17.48 -17.96 -10.00
N PHE A 93 -16.72 -18.24 -8.93
CA PHE A 93 -15.25 -18.19 -8.91
C PHE A 93 -14.61 -19.58 -8.89
N ALA A 94 -15.42 -20.65 -8.94
CA ALA A 94 -14.93 -22.01 -9.05
C ALA A 94 -14.00 -22.18 -10.27
N GLY A 95 -12.82 -22.75 -10.07
CA GLY A 95 -11.81 -22.98 -11.11
C GLY A 95 -10.97 -21.75 -11.47
N THR A 96 -11.15 -20.60 -10.79
CA THR A 96 -10.23 -19.45 -10.91
C THR A 96 -8.93 -19.68 -10.13
N SER A 97 -7.89 -18.88 -10.39
CA SER A 97 -6.60 -18.97 -9.69
C SER A 97 -6.76 -18.87 -8.17
N TYR A 98 -6.00 -19.67 -7.43
CA TYR A 98 -5.94 -19.60 -5.97
C TYR A 98 -5.30 -18.28 -5.52
N VAL A 99 -5.97 -17.56 -4.60
CA VAL A 99 -5.43 -16.36 -3.95
C VAL A 99 -5.41 -16.63 -2.43
N PRO A 100 -4.24 -16.70 -1.79
CA PRO A 100 -4.14 -16.98 -0.36
C PRO A 100 -4.77 -15.85 0.45
N VAL A 101 -5.46 -16.22 1.53
CA VAL A 101 -6.13 -15.30 2.45
C VAL A 101 -5.43 -15.32 3.80
N TYR A 102 -4.96 -14.15 4.21
CA TYR A 102 -4.39 -13.91 5.53
C TYR A 102 -5.37 -13.10 6.38
N VAL A 103 -5.24 -13.18 7.71
CA VAL A 103 -6.01 -12.34 8.63
C VAL A 103 -5.05 -11.54 9.51
N MET A 104 -5.24 -10.23 9.57
CA MET A 104 -4.44 -9.37 10.42
C MET A 104 -4.81 -9.60 11.90
N LEU A 105 -3.83 -9.81 12.76
CA LEU A 105 -4.04 -10.03 14.21
C LEU A 105 -4.43 -8.74 14.93
N PRO A 106 -5.03 -8.76 16.14
CA PRO A 106 -5.29 -7.56 16.94
C PRO A 106 -4.04 -6.69 17.14
N LEU A 107 -4.22 -5.36 17.16
CA LEU A 107 -3.13 -4.40 17.33
C LEU A 107 -2.38 -4.55 18.67
N ASP A 108 -3.09 -4.98 19.72
CA ASP A 108 -2.59 -5.23 21.08
C ASP A 108 -2.17 -6.68 21.32
N VAL A 109 -1.99 -7.49 20.28
CA VAL A 109 -1.58 -8.90 20.45
C VAL A 109 -0.25 -9.02 21.21
N ILE A 110 0.65 -8.04 21.07
CA ILE A 110 1.85 -7.88 21.90
C ILE A 110 1.74 -6.59 22.72
N ASP A 111 1.97 -6.67 24.03
CA ASP A 111 1.91 -5.52 24.92
C ASP A 111 3.20 -4.67 24.92
N MET A 112 3.18 -3.53 25.61
CA MET A 112 4.34 -2.62 25.71
C MET A 112 5.57 -3.22 26.43
N LYS A 113 5.45 -4.39 27.07
CA LYS A 113 6.57 -5.13 27.67
C LYS A 113 7.12 -6.21 26.75
N CYS A 114 6.58 -6.33 25.53
CA CYS A 114 6.84 -7.41 24.60
C CYS A 114 6.41 -8.78 25.15
N GLU A 115 5.23 -8.84 25.78
CA GLU A 115 4.56 -10.06 26.20
C GLU A 115 3.35 -10.33 25.29
N LEU A 116 3.09 -11.60 24.98
CA LEU A 116 1.92 -12.02 24.19
C LEU A 116 0.66 -11.92 25.07
N VAL A 117 -0.30 -11.12 24.63
CA VAL A 117 -1.58 -10.95 25.31
C VAL A 117 -2.51 -12.12 24.99
N ASP A 118 -3.17 -12.64 26.03
CA ASP A 118 -4.11 -13.78 25.97
C ASP A 118 -3.71 -14.92 25.01
N PRO A 119 -2.61 -15.65 25.28
CA PRO A 119 -2.13 -16.69 24.38
C PRO A 119 -3.14 -17.82 24.11
N GLU A 120 -3.98 -18.16 25.09
CA GLU A 120 -4.96 -19.24 24.96
C GLU A 120 -6.17 -18.80 24.12
N GLY A 121 -6.72 -17.60 24.37
CA GLY A 121 -7.80 -17.07 23.56
C GLY A 121 -7.38 -16.85 22.10
N LEU A 122 -6.15 -16.36 21.87
CA LEU A 122 -5.59 -16.25 20.53
C LEU A 122 -5.43 -17.62 19.87
N LEU A 123 -4.91 -18.61 20.59
CA LEU A 123 -4.75 -19.98 20.07
C LEU A 123 -6.09 -20.56 19.59
N ASP A 124 -7.17 -20.36 20.35
CA ASP A 124 -8.50 -20.82 19.96
C ASP A 124 -9.04 -20.07 18.73
N GLN A 125 -8.85 -18.75 18.65
CA GLN A 125 -9.20 -17.97 17.47
C GLN A 125 -8.43 -18.44 16.22
N LEU A 126 -7.13 -18.70 16.34
CA LEU A 126 -6.30 -19.18 15.23
C LEU A 126 -6.70 -20.60 14.78
N ARG A 127 -7.14 -21.47 15.69
CA ARG A 127 -7.71 -22.78 15.32
C ARG A 127 -8.99 -22.63 14.52
N ILE A 128 -9.85 -21.68 14.88
CA ILE A 128 -11.08 -21.36 14.14
C ILE A 128 -10.75 -20.87 12.74
N LEU A 129 -9.82 -19.92 12.59
CA LEU A 129 -9.36 -19.46 11.27
C LEU A 129 -8.79 -20.61 10.42
N ARG A 130 -7.96 -21.46 11.04
CA ARG A 130 -7.39 -22.62 10.35
C ARG A 130 -8.46 -23.61 9.88
N SER A 131 -9.56 -23.77 10.62
CA SER A 131 -10.64 -24.69 10.28
C SER A 131 -11.40 -24.31 9.00
N VAL A 132 -11.37 -23.03 8.61
CA VAL A 132 -11.95 -22.49 7.36
C VAL A 132 -10.87 -22.22 6.31
N ASN A 133 -9.74 -22.92 6.39
CA ASN A 133 -8.64 -22.90 5.43
C ASN A 133 -7.90 -21.56 5.26
N VAL A 134 -7.98 -20.63 6.21
CA VAL A 134 -7.11 -19.44 6.19
C VAL A 134 -5.63 -19.87 6.05
N ASP A 135 -4.91 -19.20 5.15
CA ASP A 135 -3.53 -19.53 4.78
C ASP A 135 -2.54 -19.12 5.86
N GLY A 136 -2.80 -17.99 6.51
CA GLY A 136 -1.91 -17.42 7.50
C GLY A 136 -2.46 -16.19 8.20
N VAL A 137 -1.59 -15.54 8.96
CA VAL A 137 -1.91 -14.29 9.65
C VAL A 137 -0.86 -13.22 9.39
N MET A 138 -1.27 -11.97 9.51
CA MET A 138 -0.40 -10.80 9.41
C MET A 138 -0.25 -10.14 10.79
N VAL A 139 0.98 -9.72 11.13
CA VAL A 139 1.25 -9.08 12.43
C VAL A 139 2.24 -7.92 12.30
N ASP A 140 1.94 -6.85 13.03
CA ASP A 140 2.84 -5.72 13.23
C ASP A 140 3.96 -6.05 14.21
N CYS A 141 5.21 -5.99 13.75
CA CYS A 141 6.39 -5.93 14.63
C CYS A 141 6.70 -4.48 14.96
N TRP A 142 6.15 -4.01 16.08
CA TRP A 142 6.24 -2.62 16.51
C TRP A 142 7.66 -2.24 16.94
N TRP A 143 8.25 -1.27 16.24
CA TRP A 143 9.56 -0.73 16.61
C TRP A 143 9.57 -0.18 18.04
N GLY A 144 8.49 0.51 18.41
CA GLY A 144 8.26 1.09 19.74
C GLY A 144 8.23 0.09 20.90
N ILE A 145 7.94 -1.18 20.63
CA ILE A 145 7.93 -2.26 21.64
C ILE A 145 9.29 -2.94 21.68
N VAL A 146 9.80 -3.32 20.51
CA VAL A 146 10.97 -4.19 20.40
C VAL A 146 12.27 -3.47 20.76
N GLU A 147 12.44 -2.20 20.35
CA GLU A 147 13.63 -1.39 20.67
C GLU A 147 13.27 -0.23 21.63
N ALA A 148 12.29 -0.45 22.51
CA ALA A 148 11.57 0.58 23.27
C ALA A 148 12.46 1.60 24.00
N HIS A 149 13.43 1.12 24.79
CA HIS A 149 14.12 1.98 25.76
C HIS A 149 15.54 2.36 25.33
N THR A 150 16.28 1.43 24.74
CA THR A 150 17.70 1.61 24.43
C THR A 150 17.98 1.21 22.99
N SER A 151 18.59 2.12 22.25
CA SER A 151 19.12 1.90 20.90
C SER A 151 19.92 0.59 20.83
N GLN A 152 19.59 -0.28 19.88
CA GLN A 152 20.18 -1.58 19.58
C GLN A 152 19.98 -2.66 20.67
N LEU A 153 19.09 -2.44 21.63
CA LEU A 153 18.63 -3.47 22.56
C LEU A 153 17.24 -3.95 22.14
N TYR A 154 17.21 -5.07 21.43
CA TYR A 154 15.98 -5.64 20.86
C TYR A 154 15.40 -6.71 21.79
N ASN A 155 14.10 -6.61 22.10
CA ASN A 155 13.35 -7.67 22.76
C ASN A 155 12.30 -8.25 21.80
N TRP A 156 12.45 -9.53 21.49
CA TRP A 156 11.57 -10.27 20.59
C TRP A 156 10.73 -11.34 21.30
N SER A 157 10.72 -11.37 22.64
CA SER A 157 10.16 -12.48 23.43
C SER A 157 8.69 -12.78 23.12
N GLY A 158 7.84 -11.76 23.05
CA GLY A 158 6.42 -11.91 22.78
C GLY A 158 6.17 -12.42 21.36
N TYR A 159 6.87 -11.83 20.38
CA TYR A 159 6.81 -12.25 18.98
C TYR A 159 7.27 -13.69 18.78
N LYS A 160 8.32 -14.13 19.48
CA LYS A 160 8.77 -15.52 19.44
C LYS A 160 7.73 -16.50 19.94
N ARG A 161 7.02 -16.16 21.03
CA ARG A 161 5.92 -16.98 21.52
C ARG A 161 4.76 -17.03 20.51
N LEU A 162 4.41 -15.89 19.92
CA LEU A 162 3.37 -15.80 18.89
C LEU A 162 3.72 -16.64 17.66
N PHE A 163 4.93 -16.50 17.12
CA PHE A 163 5.34 -17.17 15.89
C PHE A 163 5.42 -18.68 16.10
N GLN A 164 5.78 -19.14 17.30
CA GLN A 164 5.70 -20.55 17.66
C GLN A 164 4.26 -21.07 17.56
N ILE A 165 3.28 -20.35 18.11
CA ILE A 165 1.87 -20.74 18.04
C ILE A 165 1.39 -20.84 16.58
N VAL A 166 1.72 -19.83 15.76
CA VAL A 166 1.39 -19.81 14.33
C VAL A 166 2.02 -21.01 13.60
N ARG A 167 3.31 -21.29 13.85
CA ARG A 167 4.03 -22.44 13.30
C ARG A 167 3.39 -23.77 13.71
N ASP A 168 3.06 -23.94 14.99
CA ASP A 168 2.48 -25.17 15.54
C ASP A 168 1.09 -25.47 14.95
N LEU A 169 0.35 -24.44 14.55
CA LEU A 169 -0.94 -24.57 13.85
C LEU A 169 -0.81 -24.77 12.33
N GLY A 170 0.41 -24.70 11.79
CA GLY A 170 0.67 -24.83 10.35
C GLY A 170 0.16 -23.65 9.52
N LEU A 171 -0.01 -22.48 10.13
CA LEU A 171 -0.36 -21.23 9.47
C LEU A 171 0.91 -20.52 8.96
N LYS A 172 0.78 -19.74 7.88
CA LYS A 172 1.84 -18.84 7.40
C LYS A 172 1.82 -17.51 8.12
N LEU A 173 2.91 -16.76 8.00
CA LEU A 173 3.09 -15.47 8.64
C LEU A 173 3.54 -14.40 7.65
N GLN A 174 2.76 -13.32 7.56
CA GLN A 174 3.20 -12.05 7.00
C GLN A 174 3.61 -11.13 8.16
N VAL A 175 4.78 -10.51 8.08
CA VAL A 175 5.30 -9.68 9.17
C VAL A 175 5.55 -8.26 8.69
N VAL A 176 4.97 -7.29 9.39
CA VAL A 176 5.20 -5.86 9.11
C VAL A 176 6.35 -5.35 9.96
N MET A 177 7.35 -4.74 9.34
CA MET A 177 8.37 -3.95 10.04
C MET A 177 7.79 -2.56 10.36
N SER A 178 7.09 -2.44 11.49
CA SER A 178 6.27 -1.28 11.82
C SER A 178 7.12 -0.16 12.45
N PHE A 179 7.79 0.62 11.60
CA PHE A 179 8.61 1.80 11.97
C PHE A 179 7.80 3.08 12.26
N HIS A 180 6.57 2.92 12.72
CA HIS A 180 5.61 3.98 12.96
C HIS A 180 4.87 3.77 14.29
N GLU A 181 4.20 4.81 14.77
CA GLU A 181 3.30 4.77 15.92
C GLU A 181 1.97 4.10 15.56
N CYS A 182 1.47 3.25 16.46
CA CYS A 182 0.06 2.85 16.49
C CYS A 182 -0.71 3.83 17.37
N GLY A 183 -1.91 4.25 16.98
CA GLY A 183 -2.77 5.10 17.78
C GLY A 183 -2.78 6.52 17.26
N GLY A 184 -3.74 6.84 16.42
CA GLY A 184 -3.89 8.17 15.83
C GLY A 184 -4.57 8.18 14.47
N ASN A 185 -4.69 7.01 13.86
CA ASN A 185 -5.37 6.80 12.60
C ASN A 185 -6.72 6.11 12.84
N ILE A 186 -7.54 6.08 11.79
CA ILE A 186 -8.86 5.45 11.83
C ILE A 186 -8.68 3.95 12.09
N GLY A 187 -9.35 3.42 13.13
CA GLY A 187 -9.29 2.01 13.48
C GLY A 187 -8.28 1.64 14.57
N ASP A 188 -7.39 2.55 14.97
CA ASP A 188 -6.44 2.28 16.06
C ASP A 188 -7.13 2.36 17.42
N ASN A 189 -7.20 1.25 18.14
CA ASN A 189 -7.70 1.16 19.52
C ASN A 189 -6.57 1.12 20.58
N VAL A 190 -5.32 1.14 20.14
CA VAL A 190 -4.11 1.02 20.99
C VAL A 190 -3.15 2.15 20.67
N HIS A 191 -2.40 2.61 21.67
CA HIS A 191 -1.36 3.61 21.51
C HIS A 191 0.03 3.00 21.76
N ILE A 192 0.79 2.80 20.69
CA ILE A 192 2.17 2.29 20.69
C ILE A 192 3.06 3.34 20.03
N PRO A 193 3.74 4.21 20.80
CA PRO A 193 4.56 5.28 20.25
C PRO A 193 5.87 4.74 19.66
N LEU A 194 6.60 5.58 18.90
CA LEU A 194 8.01 5.32 18.58
C LEU A 194 8.85 5.08 19.85
N PRO A 195 10.04 4.43 19.73
CA PRO A 195 10.89 4.18 20.88
C PRO A 195 11.15 5.42 21.73
N GLN A 196 11.21 5.24 23.06
CA GLN A 196 11.46 6.32 24.00
C GLN A 196 12.74 7.08 23.65
N TRP A 197 13.82 6.39 23.32
CA TRP A 197 15.08 7.02 22.98
C TRP A 197 15.05 7.87 21.70
N ILE A 198 14.10 7.61 20.79
CA ILE A 198 13.82 8.46 19.62
C ILE A 198 13.03 9.69 20.04
N ARG A 199 11.99 9.48 20.87
CA ARG A 199 11.16 10.58 21.39
C ARG A 199 11.98 11.60 22.18
N GLU A 200 12.91 11.15 23.01
CA GLU A 200 13.89 11.99 23.72
C GLU A 200 14.76 12.82 22.77
N ILE A 201 15.15 12.26 21.61
CA ILE A 201 15.87 13.03 20.58
C ILE A 201 14.93 14.08 19.98
N GLY A 202 13.68 13.72 19.71
CA GLY A 202 12.65 14.61 19.17
C GLY A 202 12.34 15.81 20.06
N GLU A 203 12.47 15.69 21.38
CA GLU A 203 12.35 16.83 22.31
C GLU A 203 13.45 17.88 22.08
N SER A 204 14.68 17.44 21.82
CA SER A 204 15.83 18.33 21.57
C SER A 204 15.97 18.76 20.10
N ASN A 205 15.47 17.94 19.16
CA ASN A 205 15.53 18.14 17.72
C ASN A 205 14.19 17.74 17.10
N PRO A 206 13.16 18.61 17.17
CA PRO A 206 11.82 18.30 16.66
C PRO A 206 11.77 18.11 15.14
N ASP A 207 12.79 18.55 14.41
CA ASP A 207 12.90 18.36 12.96
C ASP A 207 13.22 16.91 12.55
N ILE A 208 13.32 15.95 13.48
CA ILE A 208 13.33 14.51 13.10
C ILE A 208 11.95 14.02 12.67
N TYR A 209 10.91 14.83 12.83
CA TYR A 209 9.53 14.52 12.48
C TYR A 209 9.05 15.35 11.30
N PHE A 210 8.11 14.78 10.54
CA PHE A 210 7.40 15.53 9.50
C PHE A 210 6.72 16.76 10.11
N THR A 211 6.67 17.83 9.32
CA THR A 211 6.22 19.13 9.80
C THR A 211 5.38 19.82 8.75
N ASP A 212 4.22 20.32 9.18
CA ASP A 212 3.33 21.11 8.34
C ASP A 212 3.74 22.59 8.28
N ARG A 213 3.00 23.38 7.49
CA ARG A 213 3.33 24.78 7.27
C ARG A 213 3.25 25.62 8.55
N GLU A 214 2.37 25.25 9.47
CA GLU A 214 2.19 25.93 10.76
C GLU A 214 3.27 25.53 11.78
N GLY A 215 4.12 24.56 11.44
CA GLY A 215 5.20 24.07 12.30
C GLY A 215 4.77 22.96 13.27
N LYS A 216 3.56 22.39 13.10
CA LYS A 216 3.12 21.25 13.90
C LYS A 216 3.90 20.01 13.47
N ARG A 217 4.38 19.26 14.47
CA ARG A 217 5.22 18.08 14.27
C ARG A 217 4.36 16.83 14.36
N ASN A 218 4.53 15.90 13.43
CA ASN A 218 3.88 14.60 13.49
C ASN A 218 4.88 13.53 13.99
N PRO A 219 4.76 13.07 15.26
CA PRO A 219 5.68 12.09 15.85
C PRO A 219 5.41 10.63 15.44
N GLU A 220 4.46 10.39 14.52
CA GLU A 220 4.07 9.04 14.11
C GLU A 220 5.19 8.28 13.41
N CYS A 221 6.04 8.96 12.64
CA CYS A 221 7.22 8.37 12.00
C CYS A 221 8.32 9.42 11.82
N LEU A 222 9.53 8.99 11.46
CA LEU A 222 10.64 9.88 11.19
C LEU A 222 10.49 10.55 9.81
N THR A 223 10.87 11.83 9.70
CA THR A 223 10.95 12.50 8.39
C THR A 223 12.02 11.85 7.51
N TRP A 224 11.71 11.67 6.23
CA TRP A 224 12.68 11.17 5.24
C TRP A 224 13.87 12.13 5.04
N GLY A 225 13.74 13.38 5.50
CA GLY A 225 14.84 14.35 5.50
C GLY A 225 16.07 13.88 6.28
N ILE A 226 15.92 12.96 7.24
CA ILE A 226 17.02 12.43 8.05
C ILE A 226 17.54 11.05 7.63
N ASP A 227 17.07 10.52 6.49
CA ASP A 227 17.54 9.23 5.96
C ASP A 227 19.06 9.15 5.80
N LYS A 228 19.72 10.28 5.55
CA LYS A 228 21.16 10.39 5.34
C LYS A 228 21.87 11.21 6.40
N GLU A 229 21.16 11.65 7.44
CA GLU A 229 21.69 12.55 8.48
C GLU A 229 21.91 11.77 9.77
N ARG A 230 23.12 11.85 10.35
CA ARG A 230 23.52 11.07 11.54
C ARG A 230 23.04 11.72 12.85
N VAL A 231 21.73 11.88 12.99
CA VAL A 231 21.10 12.61 14.10
C VAL A 231 20.46 11.69 15.14
N LEU A 232 20.53 10.36 14.94
CA LEU A 232 19.96 9.35 15.83
C LEU A 232 21.07 8.64 16.62
N LYS A 233 21.68 9.35 17.58
CA LYS A 233 22.85 8.86 18.37
C LYS A 233 24.01 8.38 17.48
N GLY A 234 24.29 9.10 16.40
CA GLY A 234 25.36 8.80 15.44
C GLY A 234 24.94 7.90 14.26
N ARG A 235 23.70 7.39 14.24
CA ARG A 235 23.12 6.63 13.12
C ARG A 235 22.19 7.51 12.27
N THR A 236 22.00 7.13 11.01
CA THR A 236 20.93 7.67 10.15
C THR A 236 19.62 6.89 10.35
N ALA A 237 18.49 7.41 9.88
CA ALA A 237 17.20 6.70 9.98
C ALA A 237 17.24 5.34 9.24
N VAL A 238 17.80 5.30 8.04
CA VAL A 238 17.88 4.04 7.26
C VAL A 238 18.82 3.00 7.90
N GLU A 239 19.87 3.43 8.61
CA GLU A 239 20.72 2.51 9.39
C GLU A 239 19.96 1.92 10.59
N VAL A 240 19.13 2.71 11.25
CA VAL A 240 18.27 2.24 12.35
C VAL A 240 17.29 1.18 11.85
N TYR A 241 16.60 1.42 10.73
CA TYR A 241 15.70 0.45 10.12
C TYR A 241 16.43 -0.83 9.72
N PHE A 242 17.61 -0.71 9.10
CA PHE A 242 18.40 -1.88 8.71
C PHE A 242 18.88 -2.71 9.89
N ASP A 243 19.37 -2.09 10.97
CA ASP A 243 19.77 -2.81 12.19
C ASP A 243 18.59 -3.58 12.81
N TYR A 244 17.39 -2.98 12.82
CA TYR A 244 16.17 -3.62 13.28
C TYR A 244 15.80 -4.84 12.42
N MET A 245 15.74 -4.67 11.10
CA MET A 245 15.46 -5.75 10.14
C MET A 245 16.48 -6.89 10.26
N ARG A 246 17.77 -6.57 10.43
CA ARG A 246 18.82 -7.58 10.64
C ARG A 246 18.64 -8.31 11.97
N SER A 247 18.29 -7.60 13.03
CA SER A 247 18.00 -8.22 14.33
C SER A 247 16.84 -9.22 14.23
N PHE A 248 15.75 -8.82 13.55
CA PHE A 248 14.61 -9.69 13.27
C PHE A 248 15.04 -10.93 12.46
N ARG A 249 15.77 -10.73 11.35
CA ARG A 249 16.24 -11.83 10.51
C ARG A 249 17.04 -12.87 11.31
N VAL A 250 17.93 -12.42 12.19
CA VAL A 250 18.78 -13.31 13.00
C VAL A 250 17.98 -14.03 14.07
N GLU A 251 17.09 -13.33 14.78
CA GLU A 251 16.28 -13.93 15.86
C GLU A 251 15.33 -15.01 15.33
N PHE A 252 14.77 -14.81 14.13
CA PHE A 252 13.74 -15.67 13.55
C PHE A 252 14.25 -16.54 12.38
N ASP A 253 15.56 -16.77 12.25
CA ASP A 253 16.15 -17.54 11.14
C ASP A 253 15.46 -18.89 10.90
N GLU A 254 15.14 -19.62 11.97
CA GLU A 254 14.42 -20.90 11.87
C GLU A 254 13.07 -20.77 11.13
N PHE A 255 12.33 -19.66 11.34
CA PHE A 255 11.02 -19.45 10.73
C PHE A 255 11.11 -19.08 9.24
N PHE A 256 12.23 -18.49 8.81
CA PHE A 256 12.52 -18.29 7.40
C PHE A 256 12.92 -19.60 6.72
N VAL A 257 13.78 -20.40 7.37
CA VAL A 257 14.24 -21.70 6.84
C VAL A 257 13.07 -22.69 6.74
N ASP A 258 12.18 -22.71 7.73
CA ASP A 258 10.96 -23.52 7.74
C ASP A 258 9.89 -23.00 6.75
N GLY A 259 10.09 -21.80 6.19
CA GLY A 259 9.14 -21.12 5.30
C GLY A 259 7.82 -20.75 5.99
N VAL A 260 7.83 -20.55 7.31
CA VAL A 260 6.66 -20.07 8.07
C VAL A 260 6.41 -18.60 7.75
N ILE A 261 7.47 -17.79 7.75
CA ILE A 261 7.41 -16.40 7.29
C ILE A 261 7.35 -16.43 5.76
N SER A 262 6.21 -16.06 5.20
CA SER A 262 5.99 -16.03 3.75
C SER A 262 6.32 -14.67 3.13
N GLU A 263 6.24 -13.60 3.90
CA GLU A 263 6.44 -12.23 3.41
C GLU A 263 6.86 -11.28 4.54
N ILE A 264 7.69 -10.30 4.20
CA ILE A 264 7.99 -9.14 5.04
C ILE A 264 7.41 -7.89 4.38
N GLU A 265 6.45 -7.24 5.03
CA GLU A 265 6.04 -5.90 4.64
C GLU A 265 6.93 -4.86 5.35
N VAL A 266 7.53 -3.95 4.58
CA VAL A 266 8.43 -2.94 5.12
C VAL A 266 7.65 -1.63 5.31
N GLY A 267 7.53 -1.17 6.56
CA GLY A 267 6.91 0.12 6.85
C GLY A 267 7.74 1.28 6.31
N LEU A 268 7.12 2.19 5.54
CA LEU A 268 7.83 3.28 4.84
C LEU A 268 7.37 4.69 5.25
N GLY A 269 6.51 4.79 6.26
CA GLY A 269 5.93 6.05 6.70
C GLY A 269 4.79 5.86 7.70
N PRO A 270 3.89 6.86 7.83
CA PRO A 270 2.73 6.77 8.72
C PRO A 270 1.83 5.58 8.34
N CYS A 271 1.25 4.90 9.33
CA CYS A 271 0.56 3.61 9.16
C CYS A 271 1.37 2.51 8.44
N GLY A 272 2.70 2.65 8.32
CA GLY A 272 3.55 1.76 7.51
C GLY A 272 3.48 2.03 6.01
N GLU A 273 2.67 2.98 5.58
CA GLU A 273 2.43 3.29 4.17
C GLU A 273 3.51 4.23 3.62
N LEU A 274 3.89 4.03 2.34
CA LEU A 274 4.79 4.96 1.64
C LEU A 274 4.02 6.22 1.22
N ARG A 275 3.89 7.16 2.16
CA ARG A 275 3.28 8.48 1.95
C ARG A 275 3.74 9.50 2.98
N TYR A 276 3.41 10.76 2.76
CA TYR A 276 3.48 11.78 3.80
C TYR A 276 2.27 11.70 4.74
N PRO A 277 2.39 12.16 6.01
CA PRO A 277 1.26 12.24 6.93
C PRO A 277 0.39 13.49 6.64
N SER A 278 -0.23 13.56 5.46
CA SER A 278 -0.93 14.77 5.00
C SER A 278 -2.35 14.94 5.52
N TYR A 279 -2.95 13.90 6.10
CA TYR A 279 -4.31 13.88 6.66
C TYR A 279 -4.38 13.42 8.14
N PRO A 280 -3.55 13.96 9.05
CA PRO A 280 -3.51 13.48 10.43
C PRO A 280 -4.74 13.96 11.21
N ALA A 281 -5.58 13.02 11.65
CA ALA A 281 -6.76 13.31 12.47
C ALA A 281 -6.38 14.08 13.76
N LYS A 282 -5.23 13.77 14.35
CA LYS A 282 -4.65 14.47 15.52
C LYS A 282 -4.42 15.97 15.29
N HIS A 283 -4.21 16.42 14.05
CA HIS A 283 -4.05 17.85 13.73
C HIS A 283 -5.36 18.49 13.22
N GLY A 284 -6.48 17.78 13.33
CA GLY A 284 -7.82 18.30 13.01
C GLY A 284 -8.23 18.11 11.55
N TRP A 285 -7.50 17.32 10.76
CA TRP A 285 -7.97 16.89 9.44
C TRP A 285 -9.26 16.06 9.59
N ARG A 286 -10.18 16.26 8.65
CA ARG A 286 -11.44 15.51 8.53
C ARG A 286 -11.69 15.18 7.07
N TYR A 287 -12.21 14.00 6.81
CA TYR A 287 -12.64 13.61 5.47
C TYR A 287 -13.74 14.57 4.97
N PRO A 288 -13.72 15.02 3.70
CA PRO A 288 -12.73 14.73 2.65
C PRO A 288 -11.70 15.87 2.46
N GLY A 289 -11.14 16.49 3.49
CA GLY A 289 -10.18 17.60 3.32
C GLY A 289 -8.97 17.30 2.43
N ILE A 290 -8.45 18.28 1.68
CA ILE A 290 -7.29 18.10 0.78
C ILE A 290 -5.97 17.72 1.47
N GLY A 291 -5.88 17.88 2.80
CA GLY A 291 -4.64 17.66 3.56
C GLY A 291 -3.63 18.80 3.41
N GLU A 292 -2.43 18.62 3.94
CA GLU A 292 -1.33 19.60 3.81
C GLU A 292 0.01 18.95 3.46
N PHE A 293 0.86 19.68 2.74
CA PHE A 293 2.24 19.29 2.49
C PHE A 293 3.05 19.23 3.80
N GLN A 294 3.81 18.15 4.01
CA GLN A 294 4.49 17.82 5.27
C GLN A 294 6.02 17.96 5.17
N CYS A 295 6.50 18.98 4.46
CA CYS A 295 7.93 19.13 4.12
C CYS A 295 8.68 20.23 4.89
N TYR A 296 8.08 20.81 5.92
CA TYR A 296 8.58 22.04 6.54
C TYR A 296 9.61 21.81 7.65
N ASP A 297 10.05 20.56 7.88
CA ASP A 297 11.18 20.28 8.76
C ASP A 297 12.47 20.82 8.13
N LYS A 298 13.45 21.17 8.97
CA LYS A 298 14.68 21.81 8.47
C LYS A 298 15.46 20.97 7.46
N TYR A 299 15.35 19.64 7.48
CA TYR A 299 16.12 18.76 6.60
C TYR A 299 15.50 18.69 5.22
N LEU A 300 14.17 18.53 5.13
CA LEU A 300 13.44 18.61 3.87
C LEU A 300 13.51 20.02 3.27
N MET A 301 13.39 21.07 4.07
CA MET A 301 13.56 22.45 3.57
C MET A 301 14.97 22.70 3.02
N LYS A 302 16.01 22.12 3.63
CA LYS A 302 17.38 22.15 3.10
C LYS A 302 17.50 21.36 1.78
N SER A 303 16.83 20.21 1.68
CA SER A 303 16.76 19.41 0.44
C SER A 303 16.08 20.21 -0.70
N LEU A 304 14.95 20.84 -0.42
CA LEU A 304 14.22 21.69 -1.36
C LEU A 304 15.06 22.88 -1.82
N SER A 305 15.75 23.54 -0.88
CA SER A 305 16.64 24.67 -1.19
C SER A 305 17.73 24.27 -2.18
N LYS A 306 18.38 23.12 -1.94
CA LYS A 306 19.37 22.57 -2.86
C LYS A 306 18.80 22.22 -4.23
N ALA A 307 17.60 21.65 -4.28
CA ALA A 307 16.92 21.34 -5.54
C ALA A 307 16.62 22.62 -6.35
N ALA A 308 16.18 23.69 -5.68
CA ALA A 308 15.89 24.98 -6.28
C ALA A 308 17.15 25.68 -6.81
N GLU A 309 18.26 25.60 -6.07
CA GLU A 309 19.58 26.08 -6.50
C GLU A 309 20.08 25.35 -7.75
N ILE A 310 20.01 24.01 -7.76
CA ILE A 310 20.40 23.18 -8.93
C ILE A 310 19.56 23.53 -10.16
N ARG A 311 18.27 23.83 -9.97
CA ARG A 311 17.37 24.24 -11.05
C ARG A 311 17.68 25.65 -11.58
N GLY A 312 18.44 26.46 -10.84
CA GLY A 312 18.74 27.86 -11.18
C GLY A 312 17.67 28.86 -10.71
N HIS A 313 16.77 28.44 -9.81
CA HIS A 313 15.64 29.24 -9.34
C HIS A 313 15.56 29.21 -7.80
N SER A 314 16.56 29.72 -7.10
CA SER A 314 16.62 29.71 -5.63
C SER A 314 15.40 30.33 -4.95
N PHE A 315 14.66 31.22 -5.61
CA PHE A 315 13.40 31.77 -5.08
C PHE A 315 12.26 30.73 -5.00
N TRP A 316 12.39 29.56 -5.63
CA TRP A 316 11.50 28.41 -5.49
C TRP A 316 11.80 27.52 -4.27
N ALA A 317 12.78 27.88 -3.44
CA ALA A 317 13.16 27.15 -2.22
C ALA A 317 12.13 27.30 -1.08
N ARG A 318 10.85 27.02 -1.35
CA ARG A 318 9.74 27.15 -0.40
C ARG A 318 8.61 26.20 -0.76
N GLY A 319 7.78 25.86 0.23
CA GLY A 319 6.49 25.20 -0.02
C GLY A 319 5.46 26.19 -0.60
N PRO A 320 4.39 25.72 -1.27
CA PRO A 320 3.33 26.56 -1.81
C PRO A 320 2.65 27.41 -0.74
N ASP A 321 2.46 28.70 -1.00
CA ASP A 321 1.88 29.65 -0.05
C ASP A 321 0.35 29.78 -0.15
N ASN A 322 -0.24 29.22 -1.20
CA ASN A 322 -1.67 29.28 -1.53
C ASN A 322 -2.34 27.90 -1.63
N ALA A 323 -1.78 26.89 -0.95
CA ALA A 323 -2.29 25.51 -0.90
C ALA A 323 -3.45 25.30 0.08
N GLY A 324 -3.95 26.35 0.76
CA GLY A 324 -5.00 26.21 1.76
C GLY A 324 -4.51 25.55 3.05
N SER A 325 -5.41 24.84 3.72
CA SER A 325 -5.20 24.09 4.96
C SER A 325 -5.82 22.68 4.88
N TYR A 326 -5.60 21.85 5.90
CA TYR A 326 -6.03 20.44 5.94
C TYR A 326 -7.46 20.18 5.42
N ASN A 327 -8.42 21.03 5.80
CA ASN A 327 -9.85 20.85 5.50
C ASN A 327 -10.36 21.76 4.38
N SER A 328 -9.47 22.43 3.64
CA SER A 328 -9.87 23.17 2.45
C SER A 328 -10.36 22.22 1.36
N THR A 329 -11.14 22.73 0.42
CA THR A 329 -11.47 22.02 -0.82
C THR A 329 -10.56 22.51 -1.96
N PRO A 330 -10.34 21.73 -3.04
CA PRO A 330 -9.41 22.13 -4.10
C PRO A 330 -9.75 23.49 -4.73
N HIS A 331 -11.04 23.74 -5.00
CA HIS A 331 -11.54 24.93 -5.70
C HIS A 331 -11.40 26.24 -4.89
N GLU A 332 -11.28 26.15 -3.57
CA GLU A 332 -11.06 27.31 -2.69
C GLU A 332 -9.59 27.75 -2.62
N THR A 333 -8.67 26.93 -3.12
CA THR A 333 -7.23 27.20 -3.03
C THR A 333 -6.68 27.79 -4.33
N GLY A 334 -5.66 28.65 -4.22
CA GLY A 334 -4.95 29.14 -5.40
C GLY A 334 -4.10 28.05 -6.07
N PHE A 335 -3.61 27.10 -5.27
CA PHE A 335 -2.73 26.04 -5.75
C PHE A 335 -3.48 24.93 -6.48
N PHE A 336 -4.58 24.39 -5.92
CA PHE A 336 -5.23 23.16 -6.40
C PHE A 336 -6.47 23.36 -7.27
N ARG A 337 -7.03 24.58 -7.36
CA ARG A 337 -8.17 24.84 -8.25
C ARG A 337 -7.83 24.53 -9.71
N ASP A 338 -8.86 24.40 -10.54
CA ASP A 338 -8.66 24.22 -11.98
C ASP A 338 -7.85 25.40 -12.57
N GLY A 339 -6.78 25.06 -13.30
CA GLY A 339 -5.80 26.04 -13.80
C GLY A 339 -4.95 26.71 -12.72
N GLY A 340 -4.92 26.14 -11.51
CA GLY A 340 -4.14 26.63 -10.37
C GLY A 340 -2.64 26.38 -10.47
N ASP A 341 -1.90 26.82 -9.45
CA ASP A 341 -0.43 26.82 -9.47
C ASP A 341 0.21 25.43 -9.47
N TYR A 342 -0.53 24.36 -9.14
CA TYR A 342 -0.05 22.97 -9.22
C TYR A 342 0.52 22.62 -10.61
N ASP A 343 -0.04 23.20 -11.67
CA ASP A 343 0.39 22.97 -13.06
C ASP A 343 1.36 24.04 -13.60
N SER A 344 1.68 25.05 -12.79
CA SER A 344 2.67 26.09 -13.13
C SER A 344 4.10 25.54 -13.16
N TYR A 345 5.06 26.32 -13.68
CA TYR A 345 6.48 25.94 -13.62
C TYR A 345 6.98 25.68 -12.20
N TYR A 346 6.52 26.48 -11.24
CA TYR A 346 6.86 26.31 -9.83
C TYR A 346 6.17 25.07 -9.24
N GLY A 347 4.86 24.90 -9.48
CA GLY A 347 4.10 23.75 -8.97
C GLY A 347 4.66 22.43 -9.47
N ARG A 348 4.93 22.32 -10.77
CA ARG A 348 5.58 21.14 -11.38
C ARG A 348 6.95 20.87 -10.78
N PHE A 349 7.75 21.90 -10.51
CA PHE A 349 9.04 21.74 -9.83
C PHE A 349 8.86 21.21 -8.40
N PHE A 350 8.00 21.84 -7.60
CA PHE A 350 7.79 21.50 -6.21
C PHE A 350 7.20 20.09 -6.06
N LEU A 351 6.16 19.75 -6.82
CA LEU A 351 5.50 18.45 -6.79
C LEU A 351 6.42 17.33 -7.28
N ASN A 352 7.25 17.59 -8.31
CA ASN A 352 8.26 16.64 -8.73
C ASN A 352 9.32 16.41 -7.64
N TRP A 353 9.80 17.46 -6.96
CA TRP A 353 10.71 17.30 -5.83
C TRP A 353 10.07 16.50 -4.68
N TYR A 354 8.85 16.89 -4.27
CA TYR A 354 8.15 16.29 -3.13
C TYR A 354 7.86 14.80 -3.36
N SER A 355 7.33 14.44 -4.53
CA SER A 355 7.13 13.03 -4.91
C SER A 355 8.44 12.26 -5.12
N GLN A 356 9.50 12.91 -5.63
CA GLN A 356 10.80 12.24 -5.77
C GLN A 356 11.42 11.90 -4.42
N VAL A 357 11.25 12.74 -3.38
CA VAL A 357 11.73 12.42 -2.02
C VAL A 357 11.07 11.14 -1.49
N LEU A 358 9.77 10.95 -1.75
CA LEU A 358 9.02 9.72 -1.43
C LEU A 358 9.61 8.50 -2.14
N VAL A 359 9.79 8.56 -3.46
CA VAL A 359 10.35 7.46 -4.26
C VAL A 359 11.79 7.14 -3.81
N ASP A 360 12.58 8.17 -3.56
CA ASP A 360 13.97 8.05 -3.11
C ASP A 360 14.08 7.43 -1.69
N HIS A 361 13.10 7.69 -0.82
CA HIS A 361 13.01 7.06 0.51
C HIS A 361 12.75 5.56 0.37
N GLY A 362 11.69 5.19 -0.36
CA GLY A 362 11.37 3.80 -0.65
C GLY A 362 12.56 3.05 -1.26
N ASP A 363 13.24 3.66 -2.23
CA ASP A 363 14.41 3.07 -2.90
C ASP A 363 15.54 2.72 -1.92
N ARG A 364 15.81 3.59 -0.94
CA ARG A 364 16.88 3.37 0.06
C ARG A 364 16.53 2.29 1.05
N VAL A 365 15.32 2.36 1.62
CA VAL A 365 14.91 1.43 2.67
C VAL A 365 14.75 0.03 2.09
N LEU A 366 14.12 -0.11 0.93
CA LEU A 366 13.93 -1.41 0.27
C LEU A 366 15.24 -2.03 -0.22
N ALA A 367 16.22 -1.22 -0.64
CA ALA A 367 17.56 -1.73 -0.94
C ALA A 367 18.20 -2.40 0.30
N LEU A 368 18.03 -1.81 1.49
CA LEU A 368 18.54 -2.37 2.74
C LEU A 368 17.71 -3.56 3.22
N ALA A 369 16.39 -3.52 3.02
CA ALA A 369 15.50 -4.64 3.35
C ALA A 369 15.87 -5.89 2.53
N ASN A 370 16.15 -5.74 1.23
CA ASN A 370 16.63 -6.82 0.37
C ASN A 370 17.94 -7.45 0.86
N LEU A 371 18.85 -6.65 1.45
CA LEU A 371 20.07 -7.17 2.06
C LEU A 371 19.79 -7.93 3.38
N ALA A 372 18.80 -7.50 4.15
CA ALA A 372 18.43 -8.15 5.41
C ALA A 372 17.63 -9.45 5.19
N PHE A 373 16.81 -9.50 4.15
CA PHE A 373 15.85 -10.58 3.90
C PHE A 373 16.08 -11.29 2.56
N GLU A 374 17.34 -11.46 2.18
CA GLU A 374 17.71 -12.12 0.92
C GLU A 374 16.95 -13.44 0.73
N GLY A 375 16.24 -13.57 -0.40
CA GLY A 375 15.45 -14.76 -0.74
C GLY A 375 14.03 -14.82 -0.15
N THR A 376 13.59 -13.81 0.60
CA THR A 376 12.22 -13.70 1.11
C THR A 376 11.40 -12.69 0.31
N CYS A 377 10.11 -12.93 0.13
CA CYS A 377 9.21 -11.93 -0.48
C CYS A 377 9.13 -10.68 0.40
N ILE A 378 9.28 -9.52 -0.22
CA ILE A 378 9.14 -8.22 0.43
C ILE A 378 7.97 -7.49 -0.21
N ALA A 379 7.13 -6.87 0.61
CA ALA A 379 6.04 -6.00 0.17
C ALA A 379 6.23 -4.56 0.69
N ALA A 380 5.63 -3.61 -0.01
CA ALA A 380 5.52 -2.23 0.41
C ALA A 380 4.09 -1.75 0.25
N LYS A 381 3.57 -1.07 1.27
CA LYS A 381 2.19 -0.62 1.32
C LYS A 381 2.01 0.78 0.73
N LEU A 382 1.01 0.95 -0.13
CA LEU A 382 0.54 2.25 -0.59
C LEU A 382 -0.89 2.51 -0.12
N SER A 383 -1.15 3.76 0.29
CA SER A 383 -2.47 4.19 0.75
C SER A 383 -3.38 4.56 -0.41
N GLY A 384 -4.65 4.17 -0.33
CA GLY A 384 -5.68 4.51 -1.31
C GLY A 384 -6.30 5.90 -1.06
N ILE A 385 -5.71 6.95 -1.62
CA ILE A 385 -6.21 8.32 -1.50
C ILE A 385 -7.27 8.61 -2.56
N HIS A 386 -8.49 8.15 -2.32
CA HIS A 386 -9.56 8.15 -3.31
C HIS A 386 -10.37 9.46 -3.40
N TRP A 387 -10.31 10.33 -2.40
CA TRP A 387 -11.04 11.60 -2.41
C TRP A 387 -10.30 12.67 -3.24
N TRP A 388 -11.07 13.55 -3.88
CA TRP A 388 -10.64 14.49 -4.91
C TRP A 388 -10.05 13.87 -6.19
N TYR A 389 -10.08 12.56 -6.35
CA TYR A 389 -9.56 11.88 -7.55
C TYR A 389 -10.28 12.32 -8.83
N LYS A 390 -11.56 12.75 -8.76
CA LYS A 390 -12.29 13.28 -9.93
C LYS A 390 -12.00 14.76 -10.23
N THR A 391 -11.08 15.41 -9.52
CA THR A 391 -10.66 16.79 -9.79
C THR A 391 -9.43 16.82 -10.69
N ALA A 392 -9.17 17.90 -11.43
CA ALA A 392 -8.00 17.94 -12.32
C ALA A 392 -6.66 17.86 -11.56
N SER A 393 -6.62 18.39 -10.33
CA SER A 393 -5.42 18.48 -9.51
C SER A 393 -5.14 17.26 -8.65
N HIS A 394 -6.15 16.45 -8.32
CA HIS A 394 -6.00 15.31 -7.41
C HIS A 394 -5.37 15.74 -6.05
N ALA A 395 -5.90 16.81 -5.47
CA ALA A 395 -5.23 17.56 -4.40
C ALA A 395 -4.76 16.71 -3.21
N ALA A 396 -5.55 15.73 -2.76
CA ALA A 396 -5.17 14.87 -1.64
C ALA A 396 -4.04 13.89 -1.99
N GLU A 397 -4.02 13.35 -3.21
CA GLU A 397 -2.89 12.55 -3.71
C GLU A 397 -1.62 13.40 -3.74
N LEU A 398 -1.71 14.65 -4.22
CA LEU A 398 -0.57 15.57 -4.26
C LEU A 398 0.01 15.85 -2.87
N THR A 399 -0.83 16.13 -1.86
CA THR A 399 -0.35 16.40 -0.49
C THR A 399 0.23 15.14 0.17
N ALA A 400 -0.33 13.96 -0.14
CA ALA A 400 0.19 12.66 0.30
C ALA A 400 1.52 12.26 -0.36
N GLY A 401 1.91 12.94 -1.44
CA GLY A 401 3.19 12.73 -2.16
C GLY A 401 3.05 12.00 -3.49
N PHE A 402 1.84 11.59 -3.86
CA PHE A 402 1.55 10.98 -5.15
C PHE A 402 1.31 12.08 -6.18
N TYR A 403 2.31 12.34 -7.03
CA TYR A 403 2.19 13.37 -8.06
C TYR A 403 1.33 12.89 -9.24
N ASN A 404 0.04 12.68 -9.00
CA ASN A 404 -0.92 12.05 -9.90
C ASN A 404 -2.04 13.00 -10.38
N PRO A 405 -1.76 14.21 -10.93
CA PRO A 405 -2.83 15.00 -11.53
C PRO A 405 -3.40 14.25 -12.75
N SER A 406 -4.59 14.65 -13.21
CA SER A 406 -5.32 14.02 -14.32
C SER A 406 -4.54 13.85 -15.65
N ASN A 407 -3.40 14.53 -15.81
CA ASN A 407 -2.55 14.48 -16.99
C ASN A 407 -1.21 13.74 -16.79
N ARG A 408 -0.99 13.07 -15.65
CA ARG A 408 0.25 12.37 -15.31
C ARG A 408 -0.02 11.19 -14.38
N ASP A 409 0.52 10.02 -14.72
CA ASP A 409 0.54 8.87 -13.83
C ASP A 409 1.57 9.06 -12.69
N GLY A 410 1.07 9.23 -11.47
CA GLY A 410 1.88 9.38 -10.26
C GLY A 410 2.37 8.07 -9.65
N TYR A 411 1.76 6.94 -10.00
CA TYR A 411 2.05 5.62 -9.44
C TYR A 411 3.11 4.87 -10.24
N ALA A 412 3.22 5.11 -11.54
CA ALA A 412 4.23 4.47 -12.40
C ALA A 412 5.68 4.62 -11.89
N PRO A 413 6.16 5.78 -11.39
CA PRO A 413 7.49 5.88 -10.79
C PRO A 413 7.68 5.02 -9.54
N ILE A 414 6.63 4.87 -8.73
CA ILE A 414 6.65 4.03 -7.53
C ILE A 414 6.72 2.56 -7.95
N ALA A 415 5.85 2.12 -8.88
CA ALA A 415 5.87 0.76 -9.42
C ALA A 415 7.24 0.41 -10.04
N ALA A 416 7.87 1.34 -10.76
CA ALA A 416 9.22 1.16 -11.29
C ALA A 416 10.28 0.99 -10.19
N MET A 417 10.16 1.75 -9.09
CA MET A 417 11.03 1.62 -7.92
C MET A 417 10.83 0.28 -7.21
N LEU A 418 9.59 -0.17 -7.03
CA LEU A 418 9.30 -1.49 -6.45
C LEU A 418 9.85 -2.62 -7.34
N LYS A 419 9.66 -2.53 -8.66
CA LYS A 419 10.22 -3.48 -9.63
C LYS A 419 11.74 -3.57 -9.54
N LYS A 420 12.44 -2.44 -9.41
CA LYS A 420 13.90 -2.40 -9.28
C LYS A 420 14.38 -3.29 -8.11
N HIS A 421 13.58 -3.39 -7.06
CA HIS A 421 13.88 -4.17 -5.86
C HIS A 421 13.20 -5.54 -5.81
N GLY A 422 12.39 -5.91 -6.80
CA GLY A 422 11.61 -7.14 -6.76
C GLY A 422 10.56 -7.18 -5.64
N VAL A 423 10.08 -6.00 -5.22
CA VAL A 423 9.14 -5.82 -4.11
C VAL A 423 7.71 -5.86 -4.64
N ALA A 424 6.84 -6.58 -3.94
CA ALA A 424 5.41 -6.60 -4.21
C ALA A 424 4.74 -5.30 -3.73
N LEU A 425 3.67 -4.90 -4.41
CA LEU A 425 2.82 -3.81 -3.96
C LEU A 425 1.71 -4.37 -3.08
N ASN A 426 1.52 -3.83 -1.88
CA ASN A 426 0.29 -4.03 -1.12
C ASN A 426 -0.56 -2.74 -1.20
N PHE A 427 -1.80 -2.87 -1.64
CA PHE A 427 -2.70 -1.72 -1.84
C PHE A 427 -4.03 -1.88 -1.12
N THR A 428 -4.56 -0.80 -0.55
CA THR A 428 -5.83 -0.80 0.18
C THR A 428 -7.02 -0.45 -0.71
N CYS A 429 -8.23 -0.37 -0.14
CA CYS A 429 -9.45 0.18 -0.75
C CYS A 429 -10.14 -0.68 -1.82
N VAL A 430 -9.81 -1.97 -1.93
CA VAL A 430 -10.42 -2.87 -2.92
C VAL A 430 -11.87 -3.24 -2.60
N GLU A 431 -12.37 -2.95 -1.41
CA GLU A 431 -13.75 -3.17 -1.00
C GLU A 431 -14.66 -1.97 -1.31
N LEU A 432 -14.09 -0.76 -1.51
CA LEU A 432 -14.86 0.48 -1.63
C LEU A 432 -15.53 0.58 -3.00
N ARG A 433 -16.78 1.06 -3.01
CA ARG A 433 -17.54 1.36 -4.22
C ARG A 433 -17.62 2.85 -4.44
N THR A 434 -17.50 3.27 -5.70
CA THR A 434 -17.62 4.70 -6.04
C THR A 434 -19.03 5.19 -5.75
N LEU A 435 -20.05 4.37 -6.04
CA LEU A 435 -21.46 4.71 -5.81
C LEU A 435 -21.75 5.06 -4.33
N ASP A 436 -21.31 4.23 -3.39
CA ASP A 436 -21.49 4.48 -1.95
C ASP A 436 -20.87 5.83 -1.55
N GLN A 437 -19.71 6.17 -2.10
CA GLN A 437 -19.08 7.47 -1.85
C GLN A 437 -19.86 8.65 -2.46
N HIS A 438 -20.55 8.47 -3.60
CA HIS A 438 -21.42 9.51 -4.18
C HIS A 438 -22.71 9.69 -3.37
N GLU A 439 -23.21 8.64 -2.73
CA GLU A 439 -24.39 8.71 -1.88
C GLU A 439 -24.07 9.33 -0.51
N ASP A 440 -22.96 8.90 0.11
CA ASP A 440 -22.59 9.33 1.46
C ASP A 440 -21.86 10.67 1.49
N PHE A 441 -20.97 10.94 0.52
CA PHE A 441 -20.09 12.11 0.47
C PHE A 441 -19.89 12.64 -0.96
N PRO A 442 -20.95 13.10 -1.66
CA PRO A 442 -20.85 13.57 -3.04
C PRO A 442 -19.83 14.72 -3.22
N GLU A 443 -19.64 15.55 -2.19
CA GLU A 443 -18.67 16.64 -2.19
C GLU A 443 -17.21 16.16 -2.22
N ALA A 444 -16.93 14.92 -1.84
CA ALA A 444 -15.58 14.37 -1.82
C ALA A 444 -15.00 14.16 -3.23
N LEU A 445 -15.85 14.13 -4.26
CA LEU A 445 -15.47 13.85 -5.65
C LEU A 445 -14.57 12.59 -5.73
N ALA A 446 -14.94 11.57 -4.96
CA ALA A 446 -14.16 10.37 -4.80
C ALA A 446 -14.35 9.38 -5.96
N ASP A 447 -13.31 8.59 -6.21
CA ASP A 447 -13.32 7.50 -7.20
C ASP A 447 -12.38 6.34 -6.78
N PRO A 448 -12.74 5.59 -5.73
CA PRO A 448 -11.91 4.47 -5.26
C PRO A 448 -11.73 3.39 -6.34
N GLU A 449 -12.73 3.14 -7.20
CA GLU A 449 -12.62 2.12 -8.24
C GLU A 449 -11.68 2.56 -9.37
N GLY A 450 -11.76 3.82 -9.80
CA GLY A 450 -10.82 4.39 -10.77
C GLY A 450 -9.38 4.38 -10.24
N LEU A 451 -9.20 4.69 -8.96
CA LEU A 451 -7.90 4.63 -8.29
C LEU A 451 -7.34 3.20 -8.21
N VAL A 452 -8.13 2.24 -7.72
CA VAL A 452 -7.72 0.82 -7.67
C VAL A 452 -7.33 0.35 -9.06
N TRP A 453 -8.13 0.64 -10.08
CA TRP A 453 -7.81 0.28 -11.46
C TRP A 453 -6.46 0.87 -11.91
N GLN A 454 -6.21 2.16 -11.65
CA GLN A 454 -4.96 2.81 -12.04
C GLN A 454 -3.75 2.16 -11.37
N VAL A 455 -3.81 1.97 -10.04
CA VAL A 455 -2.67 1.49 -9.24
C VAL A 455 -2.34 0.03 -9.58
N LEU A 456 -3.35 -0.83 -9.69
CA LEU A 456 -3.14 -2.23 -10.05
C LEU A 456 -2.53 -2.37 -11.45
N ASN A 457 -3.00 -1.60 -12.43
CA ASN A 457 -2.43 -1.64 -13.77
C ASN A 457 -1.00 -1.07 -13.83
N ALA A 458 -0.70 0.02 -13.11
CA ALA A 458 0.65 0.55 -13.04
C ALA A 458 1.66 -0.48 -12.49
N ALA A 459 1.24 -1.28 -11.51
CA ALA A 459 2.02 -2.38 -10.95
C ALA A 459 2.16 -3.56 -11.94
N TRP A 460 1.05 -4.05 -12.47
CA TRP A 460 1.05 -5.20 -13.36
C TRP A 460 1.75 -4.96 -14.70
N ASP A 461 1.66 -3.75 -15.26
CA ASP A 461 2.33 -3.39 -16.52
C ASP A 461 3.86 -3.42 -16.40
N VAL A 462 4.37 -3.27 -15.17
CA VAL A 462 5.79 -3.46 -14.85
C VAL A 462 6.08 -4.84 -14.25
N SER A 463 5.08 -5.71 -14.16
CA SER A 463 5.19 -7.11 -13.70
C SER A 463 5.63 -7.27 -12.24
N ILE A 464 5.17 -6.39 -11.35
CA ILE A 464 5.27 -6.64 -9.90
C ILE A 464 4.01 -7.35 -9.39
N LEU A 465 4.19 -8.17 -8.36
CA LEU A 465 3.07 -8.80 -7.66
C LEU A 465 2.26 -7.75 -6.91
N VAL A 466 0.95 -7.99 -6.80
CA VAL A 466 0.05 -7.10 -6.07
C VAL A 466 -0.74 -7.89 -5.04
N ALA A 467 -0.57 -7.55 -3.78
CA ALA A 467 -1.42 -7.97 -2.67
C ALA A 467 -2.40 -6.84 -2.31
N SER A 468 -3.41 -7.15 -1.51
CA SER A 468 -4.36 -6.13 -1.08
C SER A 468 -4.96 -6.39 0.29
N GLU A 469 -5.52 -5.33 0.87
CA GLU A 469 -6.25 -5.30 2.13
C GLU A 469 -7.56 -4.51 1.96
N ASN A 470 -8.58 -4.86 2.74
CA ASN A 470 -9.74 -3.97 2.91
C ASN A 470 -9.35 -2.75 3.78
N ALA A 471 -9.75 -1.55 3.37
CA ALA A 471 -9.50 -0.33 4.14
C ALA A 471 -10.44 -0.19 5.35
N LEU A 472 -11.70 -0.62 5.20
CA LEU A 472 -12.73 -0.60 6.23
C LEU A 472 -13.22 -2.01 6.59
N PRO A 473 -13.67 -2.26 7.83
CA PRO A 473 -14.23 -3.56 8.21
C PRO A 473 -15.44 -3.93 7.32
N CYS A 474 -15.41 -5.13 6.77
CA CYS A 474 -16.46 -5.66 5.89
C CYS A 474 -16.88 -7.06 6.38
N TYR A 475 -18.17 -7.28 6.59
CA TYR A 475 -18.70 -8.54 7.11
C TYR A 475 -19.80 -9.14 6.23
N ASP A 476 -20.26 -8.37 5.24
CA ASP A 476 -21.39 -8.69 4.40
C ASP A 476 -20.97 -9.28 3.05
N ARG A 477 -21.90 -10.00 2.44
CA ARG A 477 -21.73 -10.67 1.14
C ARG A 477 -21.33 -9.70 0.03
N GLU A 478 -21.87 -8.49 0.03
CA GLU A 478 -21.69 -7.53 -1.04
C GLU A 478 -20.27 -6.95 -1.07
N GLY A 479 -19.72 -6.61 0.09
CA GLY A 479 -18.34 -6.15 0.20
C GLY A 479 -17.33 -7.27 -0.11
N TYR A 480 -17.56 -8.49 0.35
CA TYR A 480 -16.71 -9.65 -0.04
C TYR A 480 -16.73 -9.91 -1.55
N ASN A 481 -17.88 -9.75 -2.20
CA ASN A 481 -17.98 -9.87 -3.65
C ASN A 481 -17.18 -8.80 -4.38
N LYS A 482 -17.21 -7.57 -3.86
CA LYS A 482 -16.42 -6.47 -4.43
C LYS A 482 -14.91 -6.75 -4.33
N ILE A 483 -14.46 -7.26 -3.19
CA ILE A 483 -13.08 -7.70 -3.01
C ILE A 483 -12.74 -8.81 -4.03
N LEU A 484 -13.59 -9.82 -4.19
CA LEU A 484 -13.37 -10.92 -5.15
C LEU A 484 -13.25 -10.44 -6.61
N GLU A 485 -14.05 -9.46 -7.01
CA GLU A 485 -14.00 -8.87 -8.36
C GLU A 485 -12.66 -8.20 -8.64
N ASN A 486 -12.15 -7.41 -7.68
CA ASN A 486 -10.86 -6.75 -7.76
C ASN A 486 -9.70 -7.76 -7.60
N ALA A 487 -9.89 -8.79 -6.78
CA ALA A 487 -8.90 -9.84 -6.57
C ALA A 487 -8.66 -10.69 -7.81
N LYS A 488 -9.74 -10.95 -8.57
CA LYS A 488 -9.75 -11.81 -9.76
C LYS A 488 -10.49 -11.13 -10.91
N PRO A 489 -9.91 -10.09 -11.53
CA PRO A 489 -10.54 -9.33 -12.61
C PRO A 489 -11.11 -10.25 -13.71
N ARG A 490 -12.32 -9.95 -14.17
CA ARG A 490 -12.99 -10.74 -15.19
C ARG A 490 -12.35 -10.48 -16.56
N ASN A 491 -12.07 -11.53 -17.32
CA ASN A 491 -11.56 -11.45 -18.68
C ASN A 491 -10.27 -10.64 -18.83
N ASP A 492 -9.44 -10.56 -17.79
CA ASP A 492 -8.10 -9.98 -17.95
C ASP A 492 -7.32 -10.82 -18.98
N PRO A 493 -6.84 -10.23 -20.08
CA PRO A 493 -6.23 -10.98 -21.18
C PRO A 493 -4.91 -11.64 -20.78
N ASP A 494 -4.27 -11.13 -19.71
CA ASP A 494 -3.01 -11.64 -19.17
C ASP A 494 -3.24 -12.55 -17.95
N GLY A 495 -4.50 -12.80 -17.58
CA GLY A 495 -4.88 -13.64 -16.45
C GLY A 495 -4.45 -13.07 -15.10
N ARG A 496 -4.32 -11.74 -14.99
CA ARG A 496 -3.85 -11.07 -13.77
C ARG A 496 -4.83 -11.26 -12.61
N HIS A 497 -4.27 -11.43 -11.41
CA HIS A 497 -5.00 -11.54 -10.15
C HIS A 497 -4.08 -11.11 -9.00
N LEU A 498 -4.65 -10.88 -7.82
CA LEU A 498 -3.85 -10.60 -6.62
C LEU A 498 -3.00 -11.81 -6.23
N SER A 499 -1.80 -11.55 -5.71
CA SER A 499 -0.89 -12.58 -5.18
C SER A 499 -1.28 -13.05 -3.79
N ALA A 500 -1.94 -12.20 -3.00
CA ALA A 500 -2.48 -12.49 -1.68
C ALA A 500 -3.55 -11.44 -1.31
N PHE A 501 -4.42 -11.78 -0.37
CA PHE A 501 -5.33 -10.83 0.26
C PHE A 501 -5.24 -10.94 1.77
N THR A 502 -5.19 -9.81 2.47
CA THR A 502 -5.15 -9.77 3.92
C THR A 502 -6.37 -9.06 4.48
N TYR A 503 -7.16 -9.78 5.27
CA TYR A 503 -8.38 -9.28 5.88
C TYR A 503 -8.06 -8.47 7.16
N LEU A 504 -8.53 -7.23 7.20
CA LEU A 504 -8.44 -6.31 8.32
C LEU A 504 -9.79 -6.28 9.06
N ARG A 505 -9.92 -6.82 10.27
CA ARG A 505 -8.93 -7.46 11.15
C ARG A 505 -9.62 -8.56 11.98
N LEU A 506 -8.86 -9.51 12.52
CA LEU A 506 -9.34 -10.43 13.55
C LEU A 506 -9.90 -9.63 14.74
N ASN A 507 -11.19 -9.81 15.01
CA ASN A 507 -11.90 -9.18 16.12
C ASN A 507 -13.13 -10.02 16.52
N PRO A 508 -13.78 -9.72 17.67
CA PRO A 508 -14.95 -10.48 18.11
C PRO A 508 -16.14 -10.44 17.14
N VAL A 509 -16.33 -9.35 16.40
CA VAL A 509 -17.43 -9.19 15.43
C VAL A 509 -17.24 -10.12 14.22
N LEU A 510 -16.01 -10.26 13.73
CA LEU A 510 -15.68 -11.26 12.69
C LEU A 510 -16.04 -12.68 13.16
N MET A 511 -15.79 -12.98 14.43
CA MET A 511 -16.04 -14.30 15.03
C MET A 511 -17.50 -14.58 15.37
N GLU A 512 -18.42 -13.64 15.14
CA GLU A 512 -19.85 -13.90 15.26
C GLU A 512 -20.31 -14.90 14.20
N THR A 513 -21.18 -15.85 14.58
CA THR A 513 -21.56 -17.01 13.74
C THR A 513 -21.98 -16.62 12.31
N HIS A 514 -22.75 -15.55 12.14
CA HIS A 514 -23.22 -15.12 10.82
C HIS A 514 -22.09 -14.51 9.97
N ASN A 515 -21.31 -13.60 10.55
CA ASN A 515 -20.21 -12.93 9.87
C ASN A 515 -19.11 -13.94 9.50
N PHE A 516 -18.83 -14.89 10.39
CA PHE A 516 -17.82 -15.91 10.16
C PHE A 516 -18.22 -16.89 9.04
N ALA A 517 -19.52 -17.20 8.90
CA ALA A 517 -20.00 -18.03 7.80
C ALA A 517 -19.84 -17.33 6.43
N GLU A 518 -20.09 -16.02 6.35
CA GLU A 518 -19.81 -15.25 5.12
C GLU A 518 -18.31 -15.10 4.86
N PHE A 519 -17.50 -14.99 5.92
CA PHE A 519 -16.04 -15.01 5.80
C PHE A 519 -15.50 -16.35 5.27
N GLU A 520 -15.97 -17.49 5.78
CA GLU A 520 -15.62 -18.82 5.27
C GLU A 520 -15.97 -18.97 3.78
N ARG A 521 -17.16 -18.50 3.39
CA ARG A 521 -17.61 -18.46 2.00
C ARG A 521 -16.69 -17.60 1.14
N PHE A 522 -16.27 -16.44 1.65
CA PHE A 522 -15.30 -15.57 0.98
C PHE A 522 -13.95 -16.26 0.78
N VAL A 523 -13.38 -16.88 1.83
CA VAL A 523 -12.11 -17.62 1.77
C VAL A 523 -12.17 -18.72 0.71
N THR A 524 -13.24 -19.52 0.72
CA THR A 524 -13.48 -20.60 -0.26
C THR A 524 -13.45 -20.08 -1.71
N ARG A 525 -14.05 -18.92 -1.96
CA ARG A 525 -14.07 -18.30 -3.32
C ARG A 525 -12.75 -17.66 -3.70
N MET A 526 -12.01 -17.10 -2.73
CA MET A 526 -10.64 -16.63 -2.93
C MET A 526 -9.70 -17.79 -3.30
N HIS A 527 -9.96 -18.99 -2.80
CA HIS A 527 -9.24 -20.21 -3.20
C HIS A 527 -9.68 -20.77 -4.57
N GLY A 528 -10.74 -20.22 -5.16
CA GLY A 528 -11.27 -20.68 -6.44
C GLY A 528 -12.08 -21.97 -6.33
N GLU A 529 -12.61 -22.25 -5.15
CA GLU A 529 -13.46 -23.41 -4.88
C GLU A 529 -14.94 -23.06 -5.04
N ALA A 530 -15.77 -24.09 -5.31
CA ALA A 530 -17.21 -23.92 -5.47
C ALA A 530 -17.91 -23.81 -4.12
N VAL A 531 -18.85 -22.87 -4.00
CA VAL A 531 -19.68 -22.70 -2.80
C VAL A 531 -21.09 -23.31 -3.00
N PRO A 532 -21.68 -23.97 -1.99
CA PRO A 532 -22.94 -24.71 -2.16
C PRO A 532 -24.17 -23.83 -2.49
N ASP A 533 -24.19 -22.58 -2.04
CA ASP A 533 -25.34 -21.67 -2.18
C ASP A 533 -25.51 -21.11 -3.61
N LEU A 534 -24.46 -21.17 -4.44
CA LEU A 534 -24.53 -20.85 -5.88
C LEU A 534 -24.87 -22.06 -6.75
N GLN A 535 -24.89 -23.28 -6.19
CA GLN A 535 -25.30 -24.49 -6.90
C GLN A 535 -26.83 -24.64 -6.89
N SER A 536 -27.55 -23.73 -7.53
CA SER A 536 -28.95 -23.98 -7.91
C SER A 536 -29.37 -23.17 -9.14
N PHE A 537 -29.42 -23.84 -10.29
CA PHE A 537 -30.51 -23.87 -11.29
C PHE A 537 -30.08 -24.82 -12.42
N PRO A 538 -30.36 -26.14 -12.33
CA PRO A 538 -30.46 -26.93 -13.54
C PRO A 538 -31.64 -26.38 -14.33
N ASN A 539 -31.40 -25.95 -15.57
CA ASN A 539 -32.46 -25.64 -16.54
C ASN A 539 -33.39 -26.87 -16.69
N GLU A 540 -34.46 -26.94 -15.92
CA GLU A 540 -35.57 -27.85 -16.19
C GLU A 540 -36.24 -27.37 -17.47
N LYS A 541 -35.94 -28.04 -18.59
CA LYS A 541 -36.71 -27.92 -19.81
C LYS A 541 -38.17 -28.29 -19.49
N PRO A 542 -39.17 -27.45 -19.84
CA PRO A 542 -40.57 -27.80 -19.60
C PRO A 542 -40.94 -29.03 -20.41
N ALA A 543 -41.51 -30.04 -19.74
CA ALA A 543 -42.12 -31.19 -20.38
C ALA A 543 -43.24 -30.73 -21.32
N LYS A 544 -43.22 -31.21 -22.57
CA LYS A 544 -44.30 -31.00 -23.54
C LYS A 544 -45.59 -31.67 -23.04
N PRO A 545 -46.75 -30.99 -23.09
CA PRO A 545 -48.03 -31.66 -22.87
C PRO A 545 -48.39 -32.54 -24.08
N GLU A 546 -48.71 -33.81 -23.82
CA GLU A 546 -49.28 -34.73 -24.78
C GLU A 546 -50.66 -34.24 -25.21
N GLY A 547 -50.80 -33.92 -26.50
CA GLY A 547 -52.09 -33.62 -27.13
C GLY A 547 -52.94 -34.89 -27.27
N LYS A 548 -54.14 -34.86 -26.70
CA LYS A 548 -55.22 -35.77 -27.05
C LYS A 548 -56.01 -35.16 -28.20
N ASP A 549 -55.70 -35.58 -29.43
CA ASP A 549 -56.61 -35.41 -30.55
C ASP A 549 -57.65 -36.53 -30.51
N GLY A 550 -58.87 -36.16 -30.11
CA GLY A 550 -60.07 -36.95 -30.32
C GLY A 550 -60.72 -36.53 -31.64
N GLN A 551 -60.66 -37.41 -32.64
CA GLN A 551 -61.40 -37.29 -33.89
C GLN A 551 -62.58 -38.28 -33.83
N VAL A 552 -63.81 -37.76 -33.95
CA VAL A 552 -65.00 -38.55 -34.29
C VAL A 552 -65.66 -37.83 -35.47
N ASP A 553 -65.82 -38.59 -36.55
CA ASP A 553 -66.35 -38.19 -37.84
C ASP A 553 -67.81 -37.69 -37.79
N ALA A 554 -68.10 -36.63 -38.55
CA ALA A 554 -69.26 -36.47 -39.44
C ALA A 554 -69.14 -35.16 -40.24
#